data_AF-A0A0C3G3B6-F1
#
_entry.id   AF-A0A0C3G3B6-F1
#
_cell.length_a   1.000
_cell.length_b   1.000
_cell.length_c   1.000
_cell.angle_alpha   90.00
_cell.angle_beta   90.00
_cell.angle_gamma   90.00
#
_symmetry.space_group_name_H-M   'P 1'
#
loop_
_entity.id
_entity.type
_entity.pdbx_description
1 polymer ?
#
loop_
_entity_poly.entity_id
_entity_poly.type
_entity_poly.pdbx_seq_one_letter_code
_entity_poly.pdbx_strand_id
1 'polypeptide(L)'
;DHSLFTRMTDPRNPRHVNKILKQVSIGADLSDEQQNRVCNLLSEFADCFTLSVSEVIAIPGAEHCIHIPPDMTFPKKIPCQRQLTEAQHAYLSDAIDELLKADIIEPI
;
A
#
# COMPACT_ATOMS: atom_id res chain seq x y z
N ASP A 1 14.27 2.93 4.59
CA ASP A 1 15.31 2.81 3.54
C ASP A 1 14.61 2.60 2.21
N HIS A 2 14.52 3.63 1.38
CA HIS A 2 13.85 3.55 0.07
C HIS A 2 14.56 2.60 -0.90
N SER A 3 15.83 2.23 -0.64
CA SER A 3 16.54 1.26 -1.48
C SER A 3 15.96 -0.16 -1.43
N LEU A 4 15.00 -0.41 -0.52
CA LEU A 4 14.24 -1.66 -0.46
C LEU A 4 13.01 -1.66 -1.37
N PHE A 5 12.48 -0.48 -1.72
CA PHE A 5 11.24 -0.32 -2.50
C PHE A 5 11.54 -0.40 -3.99
N THR A 6 11.78 -1.62 -4.45
CA THR A 6 12.29 -1.91 -5.79
C THR A 6 11.25 -2.57 -6.68
N ARG A 7 10.00 -2.76 -6.24
CA ARG A 7 8.95 -3.38 -7.06
C ARG A 7 8.83 -2.79 -8.47
N MET A 8 8.98 -1.48 -8.59
CA MET A 8 8.88 -0.74 -9.86
C MET A 8 10.07 -0.94 -10.80
N THR A 9 11.24 -1.31 -10.28
CA THR A 9 12.51 -1.30 -11.02
C THR A 9 13.16 -2.69 -11.09
N ASP A 10 13.17 -3.41 -9.97
CA ASP A 10 13.70 -4.76 -9.81
C ASP A 10 12.87 -5.50 -8.72
N PRO A 11 11.67 -6.02 -9.05
CA PRO A 11 10.79 -6.66 -8.07
C PRO A 11 11.38 -7.92 -7.43
N ARG A 12 12.36 -8.55 -8.10
CA ARG A 12 13.07 -9.75 -7.63
C ARG A 12 14.36 -9.42 -6.89
N ASN A 13 14.58 -8.15 -6.53
CA ASN A 13 15.73 -7.75 -5.75
C ASN A 13 15.80 -8.59 -4.46
N PRO A 14 16.92 -9.28 -4.16
CA PRO A 14 17.00 -10.14 -2.99
C PRO A 14 16.72 -9.42 -1.67
N ARG A 15 17.02 -8.12 -1.55
CA ARG A 15 16.70 -7.34 -0.34
C ARG A 15 15.20 -7.10 -0.18
N HIS A 16 14.50 -6.86 -1.29
CA HIS A 16 13.04 -6.68 -1.34
C HIS A 16 12.33 -7.99 -0.97
N VAL A 17 12.68 -9.10 -1.64
CA VAL A 17 12.10 -10.42 -1.39
C VAL A 17 12.30 -10.85 0.06
N ASN A 18 13.52 -10.72 0.59
CA ASN A 18 13.80 -11.05 2.00
C ASN A 18 12.99 -10.19 2.98
N LYS A 19 12.69 -8.94 2.63
CA LYS A 19 11.87 -8.08 3.48
C LYS A 19 10.39 -8.49 3.42
N ILE A 20 9.88 -8.90 2.26
CA ILE A 20 8.53 -9.50 2.13
C ILE A 20 8.44 -10.74 3.00
N LEU A 21 9.36 -11.70 2.85
CA LEU A 21 9.35 -12.94 3.63
C LEU A 21 9.40 -12.70 5.14
N LYS A 22 10.12 -11.66 5.59
CA LYS A 22 10.15 -11.27 7.01
C LYS A 22 8.85 -10.65 7.53
N GLN A 23 8.04 -10.05 6.65
CA GLN A 23 6.76 -9.45 7.03
C GLN A 23 5.61 -10.47 7.01
N VAL A 24 5.75 -11.54 6.24
CA VAL A 24 4.77 -12.62 6.21
C VAL A 24 4.97 -13.53 7.41
N SER A 25 3.91 -13.69 8.21
CA SER A 25 3.88 -14.70 9.28
C SER A 25 3.46 -16.04 8.71
N ILE A 26 4.36 -17.02 8.77
CA ILE A 26 4.10 -18.41 8.38
C ILE A 26 3.80 -19.22 9.65
N GLY A 27 2.72 -20.01 9.64
CA GLY A 27 2.32 -20.83 10.78
C GLY A 27 3.35 -21.89 11.15
N ALA A 28 3.46 -22.18 12.45
CA ALA A 28 4.37 -23.19 12.99
C ALA A 28 3.87 -24.65 12.82
N ASP A 29 2.68 -24.82 12.25
CA ASP A 29 2.03 -26.09 11.93
C ASP A 29 2.52 -26.71 10.61
N LEU A 30 3.35 -25.99 9.86
CA LEU A 30 3.97 -26.49 8.64
C LEU A 30 5.24 -27.27 8.93
N SER A 31 5.42 -28.40 8.25
CA SER A 31 6.71 -29.07 8.15
C SER A 31 7.72 -28.18 7.40
N ASP A 32 9.01 -28.47 7.57
CA ASP A 32 10.09 -27.76 6.87
C ASP A 32 9.91 -27.76 5.34
N GLU A 33 9.45 -28.89 4.77
CA GLU A 33 9.17 -29.00 3.34
C GLU A 33 8.04 -28.07 2.88
N GLN A 34 6.96 -27.99 3.67
CA GLN A 34 5.84 -27.11 3.38
C GLN A 34 6.22 -25.64 3.56
N GLN A 35 6.96 -25.31 4.62
CA GLN A 35 7.45 -23.96 4.86
C GLN A 35 8.35 -23.49 3.71
N ASN A 36 9.26 -24.36 3.24
CA ASN A 36 10.09 -24.07 2.07
C ASN A 36 9.25 -23.84 0.81
N ARG A 37 8.19 -24.63 0.60
CA ARG A 37 7.29 -24.44 -0.53
C ARG A 37 6.56 -23.09 -0.47
N VAL A 38 6.13 -22.65 0.71
CA VAL A 38 5.53 -21.32 0.91
C VAL A 38 6.53 -20.20 0.63
N CYS A 39 7.74 -20.28 1.21
CA CYS A 39 8.79 -19.29 0.99
C CYS A 39 9.15 -19.15 -0.49
N ASN A 40 9.25 -20.27 -1.21
CA ASN A 40 9.52 -20.28 -2.65
C ASN A 40 8.39 -19.62 -3.44
N LEU A 41 7.13 -19.91 -3.11
CA LEU A 41 5.97 -19.30 -3.77
C LEU A 41 5.93 -17.79 -3.54
N LEU A 42 6.13 -17.33 -2.30
CA LEU A 42 6.18 -15.91 -1.98
C LEU A 42 7.33 -15.19 -2.69
N SER A 43 8.47 -15.87 -2.87
CA SER A 43 9.63 -15.33 -3.60
C SER A 43 9.38 -15.26 -5.11
N GLU A 44 8.70 -16.26 -5.67
CA GLU A 44 8.34 -16.32 -7.09
C GLU A 44 7.41 -15.16 -7.50
N PHE A 45 6.43 -14.86 -6.63
CA PHE A 45 5.41 -13.83 -6.79
C PHE A 45 5.70 -12.56 -5.98
N ALA A 46 6.98 -12.24 -5.75
CA ALA A 46 7.37 -11.06 -4.97
C ALA A 46 6.91 -9.73 -5.59
N ASP A 47 6.64 -9.70 -6.90
CA ASP A 47 6.09 -8.59 -7.66
C ASP A 47 4.61 -8.29 -7.34
N CYS A 48 3.88 -9.25 -6.76
CA CYS A 48 2.51 -9.06 -6.29
C CYS A 48 2.43 -8.30 -4.97
N PHE A 49 3.54 -8.21 -4.22
CA PHE A 49 3.58 -7.56 -2.92
C PHE A 49 4.22 -6.17 -3.02
N THR A 50 3.76 -5.27 -2.16
CA THR A 50 4.31 -3.92 -1.97
C THR A 50 4.74 -3.76 -0.51
N LEU A 51 5.93 -3.23 -0.27
CA LEU A 51 6.40 -2.90 1.07
C LEU A 51 6.05 -1.45 1.47
N SER A 52 5.71 -0.61 0.50
CA SER A 52 5.30 0.78 0.69
C SER A 52 4.15 1.15 -0.26
N VAL A 53 3.33 2.13 0.15
CA VAL A 53 2.33 2.76 -0.72
C VAL A 53 2.93 3.36 -1.99
N SER A 54 4.21 3.78 -1.94
CA SER A 54 4.95 4.29 -3.11
C SER A 54 5.22 3.23 -4.19
N GLU A 55 5.03 1.94 -3.88
CA GLU A 55 5.17 0.84 -4.85
C GLU A 55 3.82 0.44 -5.47
N VAL A 56 2.73 1.11 -5.12
CA VAL A 56 1.42 0.90 -5.74
C VAL A 56 1.43 1.51 -7.14
N ILE A 57 1.04 0.71 -8.13
CA ILE A 57 1.10 1.09 -9.54
C ILE A 57 -0.33 1.34 -10.02
N ALA A 58 -0.60 2.55 -10.51
CA ALA A 58 -1.84 2.82 -11.24
C ALA A 58 -1.85 2.04 -12.56
N ILE A 59 -2.98 1.44 -12.91
CA ILE A 59 -3.14 0.76 -14.19
C ILE A 59 -3.12 1.83 -15.30
N PRO A 60 -2.17 1.79 -16.25
CA PRO A 60 -2.09 2.80 -17.30
C PRO A 60 -3.40 2.89 -18.10
N GLY A 61 -3.98 4.09 -18.16
CA GLY A 61 -5.24 4.34 -18.89
C GLY A 61 -6.50 3.81 -18.21
N ALA A 62 -6.42 3.29 -16.98
CA ALA A 62 -7.62 2.99 -16.22
C ALA A 62 -8.28 4.27 -15.71
N GLU A 63 -9.53 4.48 -16.11
CA GLU A 63 -10.34 5.59 -15.63
C GLU A 63 -11.44 5.06 -14.69
N HIS A 64 -11.61 5.71 -13.54
CA HIS A 64 -12.72 5.43 -12.65
C HIS A 64 -13.89 6.39 -12.94
N CYS A 65 -14.89 5.91 -13.68
CA CYS A 65 -16.06 6.70 -14.03
C CYS A 65 -17.11 6.68 -12.90
N ILE A 66 -17.20 7.77 -12.14
CA ILE A 66 -18.28 7.97 -11.18
C ILE A 66 -19.48 8.57 -11.92
N HIS A 67 -20.54 7.78 -12.12
CA HIS A 67 -21.76 8.21 -12.79
C HIS A 67 -22.61 9.10 -11.87
N ILE A 68 -22.35 10.40 -11.91
CA ILE A 68 -23.08 11.40 -11.12
C ILE A 68 -24.27 11.93 -11.95
N PRO A 69 -25.51 11.88 -11.44
CA PRO A 69 -26.65 12.51 -12.09
C PRO A 69 -26.44 14.02 -12.25
N PRO A 70 -26.88 14.64 -13.36
CA PRO A 70 -26.65 16.06 -13.63
C PRO A 70 -27.27 16.99 -12.58
N ASP A 71 -28.37 16.57 -11.96
CA ASP A 71 -29.12 17.37 -10.97
C ASP A 71 -28.70 17.07 -9.52
N MET A 72 -27.63 16.29 -9.31
CA MET A 72 -27.17 15.92 -7.98
C MET A 72 -26.49 17.10 -7.28
N THR A 73 -27.02 17.46 -6.11
CA THR A 73 -26.41 18.47 -5.23
C THR A 73 -25.61 17.78 -4.13
N PHE A 74 -24.30 18.05 -4.09
CA PHE A 74 -23.42 17.52 -3.04
C PHE A 74 -23.34 18.48 -1.84
N PRO A 75 -23.29 17.95 -0.61
CA PRO A 75 -22.96 18.75 0.55
C PRO A 75 -21.53 19.27 0.41
N LYS A 76 -21.36 20.58 0.25
CA LYS A 76 -20.04 21.24 0.16
C LYS A 76 -19.34 21.44 1.50
N LYS A 77 -20.03 21.13 2.61
CA LYS A 77 -19.53 21.28 3.97
C LYS A 77 -19.88 20.02 4.77
N ILE A 78 -18.91 19.50 5.48
CA ILE A 78 -19.13 18.46 6.49
C ILE A 78 -19.57 19.19 7.77
N PRO A 79 -20.80 18.98 8.28
CA PRO A 79 -21.35 19.75 9.41
C PRO A 79 -20.54 19.62 10.70
N CYS A 80 -19.91 18.47 10.91
CA CYS A 80 -19.01 18.21 12.01
C CYS A 80 -17.95 17.20 11.56
N GLN A 81 -16.72 17.66 11.34
CA GLN A 81 -15.61 16.77 11.17
C GLN A 81 -15.29 16.14 12.53
N ARG A 82 -15.13 14.82 12.58
CA ARG A 82 -14.79 14.10 13.81
C ARG A 82 -13.52 14.71 14.41
N GLN A 83 -13.60 15.17 15.65
CA GLN A 83 -12.42 15.64 16.39
C GLN A 83 -11.47 14.47 16.62
N LEU A 84 -10.20 14.70 16.34
CA LEU A 84 -9.14 13.73 16.55
C LEU A 84 -8.44 14.03 17.87
N THR A 85 -8.02 12.98 18.57
CA THR A 85 -7.05 13.15 19.66
C THR A 85 -5.69 13.54 19.08
N GLU A 86 -4.81 14.10 19.92
CA GLU A 86 -3.47 14.49 19.49
C GLU A 86 -2.67 13.31 18.91
N ALA A 87 -2.75 12.14 19.55
CA ALA A 87 -2.12 10.91 19.05
C ALA A 87 -2.67 10.48 17.68
N GLN A 88 -3.97 10.64 17.43
CA GLN A 88 -4.57 10.34 16.13
C GLN A 88 -4.13 11.36 15.07
N HIS A 89 -4.00 12.63 15.44
CA HIS A 89 -3.53 13.67 14.53
C HIS A 89 -2.10 13.41 14.08
N ALA A 90 -1.20 13.08 15.02
CA ALA A 90 0.19 12.76 14.69
C ALA A 90 0.28 11.56 13.73
N TYR A 91 -0.38 10.45 14.07
CA TYR A 91 -0.39 9.25 13.22
C TYR A 91 -0.94 9.52 11.81
N LEU A 92 -2.06 10.24 11.70
CA LEU A 92 -2.67 10.54 10.40
C LEU A 92 -1.85 11.53 9.58
N SER A 93 -1.17 12.48 10.23
CA SER A 93 -0.30 13.44 9.54
C SER A 93 0.86 12.71 8.86
N ASP A 94 1.50 11.77 9.55
CA ASP A 94 2.58 10.96 8.97
C ASP A 94 2.08 10.13 7.77
N ALA A 95 0.90 9.53 7.87
CA ALA A 95 0.29 8.76 6.78
C ALA A 95 -0.08 9.65 5.58
N ILE A 96 -0.60 10.86 5.82
CA ILE A 96 -0.92 11.83 4.77
C ILE A 96 0.37 12.26 4.05
N ASP A 97 1.44 12.53 4.78
CA ASP A 97 2.73 12.88 4.21
C ASP A 97 3.31 11.76 3.33
N GLU A 98 3.13 10.49 3.73
CA GLU A 98 3.52 9.34 2.89
C GLU A 98 2.71 9.27 1.59
N LEU A 99 1.39 9.48 1.66
CA LEU A 99 0.52 9.46 0.48
C LEU A 99 0.81 10.63 -0.47
N LEU A 100 1.08 11.82 0.06
CA LEU A 100 1.48 13.01 -0.72
C LEU A 100 2.82 12.77 -1.42
N LYS A 101 3.82 12.23 -0.70
CA LYS A 101 5.13 11.89 -1.29
C LYS A 101 5.03 10.80 -2.37
N ALA A 102 4.04 9.91 -2.26
CA ALA A 102 3.76 8.87 -3.22
C ALA A 102 2.87 9.32 -4.39
N ASP A 103 2.47 10.61 -4.44
CA ASP A 103 1.60 11.17 -5.48
C ASP A 103 0.22 10.47 -5.58
N ILE A 104 -0.26 9.93 -4.45
CA ILE A 104 -1.56 9.23 -4.36
C ILE A 104 -2.70 10.23 -4.08
N ILE A 105 -2.40 11.30 -3.36
CA ILE A 105 -3.33 12.39 -3.03
C ILE A 105 -2.68 13.73 -3.34
N GLU A 106 -3.51 14.74 -3.55
CA GLU A 106 -3.08 16.12 -3.76
C GLU A 106 -3.88 17.10 -2.90
N PRO A 107 -3.32 18.27 -2.55
CA PRO A 107 -4.08 19.36 -1.95
C PRO A 107 -5.19 19.83 -2.91
N ILE A 108 -6.38 20.06 -2.35
CA ILE A 108 -7.55 20.60 -3.08
C ILE A 108 -7.41 22.10 -3.31
#